data_AF-A0A661E246-F1
#
_entry.id   AF-A0A661E246-F1
#
_cell.length_a   1.000
_cell.length_b   1.000
_cell.length_c   1.000
_cell.angle_alpha   90.00
_cell.angle_beta   90.00
_cell.angle_gamma   90.00
#
_symmetry.space_group_name_H-M   'P 1'
#
loop_
_entity.id
_entity.type
_entity.pdbx_description
1 polymer ?
#
loop_
_entity_poly.entity_id
_entity_poly.type
_entity_poly.pdbx_seq_one_letter_code
_entity_poly.pdbx_strand_id
1 'polypeptide(L)'
;MFTLARNELYRLFLSPLAWVILALSQLILAYLFLTHIDYFIQIQPKISAIPGAPGVTELIAMPLLSNTATILLLLAPLITMRLIAEDRRNDSLPLLLSAPLSIHQIVLGKYLGTVSFFIILLLLISLMPLSLALGSDLDFGLLAAGLLGLCLLVASFTAIGLYLSSLTKQPAIAAISTFSCLFLLWIIDWAGSTQMASESSGLFSWLSSLRHFEPLLQGEVNTSDIAYYLIIITAFLALTIRRLDSERLN
;
A
#
# COMPACT_ATOMS: atom_id res chain seq x y z
N MET A 1 15.20 -7.66 15.93
CA MET A 1 14.23 -7.00 15.02
C MET A 1 14.44 -7.41 13.57
N PHE A 2 15.59 -7.11 12.95
CA PHE A 2 15.86 -7.49 11.55
C PHE A 2 15.81 -9.01 11.29
N THR A 3 16.27 -9.82 12.24
CA THR A 3 16.13 -11.29 12.17
C THR A 3 14.67 -11.74 12.13
N LEU A 4 13.80 -11.09 12.90
CA LEU A 4 12.36 -11.37 12.90
C LEU A 4 11.72 -10.92 11.58
N ALA A 5 12.04 -9.72 11.10
CA ALA A 5 11.56 -9.22 9.82
C ALA A 5 11.94 -10.14 8.66
N ARG A 6 13.19 -10.61 8.64
CA ARG A 6 13.68 -11.59 7.67
C ARG A 6 12.90 -12.90 7.76
N ASN A 7 12.68 -13.42 8.96
CA ASN A 7 11.91 -14.65 9.16
C ASN A 7 10.45 -14.51 8.72
N GLU A 8 9.83 -13.35 8.96
CA GLU A 8 8.46 -13.07 8.52
C GLU A 8 8.37 -13.00 6.99
N LEU A 9 9.34 -12.34 6.33
CA LEU A 9 9.43 -12.31 4.88
C LEU A 9 9.60 -13.73 4.31
N TYR A 10 10.49 -14.55 4.89
CA TYR A 10 10.64 -15.95 4.48
C TYR A 10 9.34 -16.74 4.67
N ARG A 11 8.62 -16.52 5.78
CA ARG A 11 7.32 -17.16 6.02
C ARG A 11 6.30 -16.81 4.92
N LEU A 12 6.27 -15.56 4.47
CA LEU A 12 5.42 -15.13 3.36
C LEU A 12 5.79 -15.85 2.06
N PHE A 13 7.07 -15.88 1.68
CA PHE A 13 7.51 -16.55 0.44
C PHE A 13 7.42 -18.08 0.49
N LEU A 14 7.40 -18.69 1.68
CA LEU A 14 7.11 -20.12 1.83
C LEU A 14 5.61 -20.45 1.64
N SER A 15 4.74 -19.44 1.73
CA SER A 15 3.31 -19.61 1.49
C SER A 15 2.99 -19.60 -0.01
N PRO A 16 2.28 -20.60 -0.55
CA PRO A 16 1.82 -20.60 -1.95
C PRO A 16 1.00 -19.36 -2.31
N LEU A 17 0.27 -18.81 -1.33
CA LEU A 17 -0.59 -17.65 -1.51
C LEU A 17 0.19 -16.39 -1.91
N ALA A 18 1.41 -16.19 -1.38
CA ALA A 18 2.23 -15.03 -1.73
C ALA A 18 2.65 -15.04 -3.19
N TRP A 19 3.03 -16.22 -3.72
CA TRP A 19 3.36 -16.39 -5.14
C TRP A 19 2.16 -16.18 -6.04
N VAL A 20 0.99 -16.69 -5.64
CA VAL A 20 -0.27 -16.46 -6.37
C VAL A 20 -0.60 -14.96 -6.41
N ILE A 21 -0.44 -14.23 -5.31
CA ILE A 21 -0.67 -12.79 -5.26
C ILE A 21 0.31 -12.04 -6.17
N LEU A 22 1.60 -12.37 -6.12
CA LEU A 22 2.60 -11.77 -7.02
C LEU A 22 2.24 -12.04 -8.48
N ALA A 23 1.95 -13.29 -8.85
CA ALA A 23 1.62 -13.65 -10.23
C ALA A 23 0.33 -12.97 -10.72
N LEU A 24 -0.75 -13.02 -9.93
CA LEU A 24 -2.04 -12.44 -10.32
C LEU A 24 -1.98 -10.91 -10.39
N SER A 25 -1.34 -10.26 -9.42
CA SER A 25 -1.17 -8.80 -9.45
C SER A 25 -0.37 -8.35 -10.67
N GLN A 26 0.71 -9.06 -11.01
CA GLN A 26 1.51 -8.80 -12.21
C GLN A 26 0.70 -9.04 -13.49
N LEU A 27 -0.08 -10.11 -13.57
CA LEU A 27 -0.90 -10.39 -14.76
C LEU A 27 -1.95 -9.30 -14.99
N ILE A 28 -2.69 -8.93 -13.94
CA ILE A 28 -3.72 -7.90 -14.01
C ILE A 28 -3.08 -6.56 -14.41
N LEU A 29 -1.98 -6.18 -13.78
CA LEU A 29 -1.30 -4.92 -14.09
C LEU A 29 -0.64 -4.92 -15.46
N ALA A 30 -0.12 -6.06 -15.94
CA ALA A 30 0.40 -6.19 -17.29
C ALA A 30 -0.70 -5.96 -18.34
N TYR A 31 -1.89 -6.52 -18.12
CA TYR A 31 -3.03 -6.29 -19.00
C TYR A 31 -3.45 -4.81 -19.03
N LEU A 32 -3.52 -4.16 -17.86
CA LEU A 32 -3.81 -2.73 -17.77
C LEU A 32 -2.71 -1.87 -18.41
N PHE A 33 -1.44 -2.25 -18.23
CA PHE A 33 -0.29 -1.58 -18.86
C PHE A 33 -0.37 -1.60 -20.38
N LEU A 34 -0.63 -2.77 -20.96
CA LEU A 34 -0.80 -2.93 -22.41
C LEU A 34 -1.99 -2.11 -22.93
N THR A 35 -3.09 -2.07 -22.17
CA THR A 35 -4.25 -1.24 -22.49
C THR A 35 -3.90 0.25 -22.53
N HIS A 36 -3.09 0.72 -21.59
CA HIS A 36 -2.61 2.11 -21.57
C HIS A 36 -1.65 2.42 -22.71
N ILE A 37 -0.80 1.46 -23.11
CA ILE A 37 0.04 1.59 -24.32
C ILE A 37 -0.82 1.72 -25.57
N ASP A 38 -1.80 0.84 -25.76
CA ASP A 38 -2.71 0.88 -26.91
C ASP A 38 -3.48 2.19 -26.97
N TYR A 39 -3.95 2.68 -25.82
CA TYR A 39 -4.60 3.98 -25.71
C TYR A 39 -3.65 5.13 -26.11
N PHE A 40 -2.41 5.12 -25.63
CA PHE A 40 -1.41 6.12 -25.98
C PHE A 40 -1.13 6.14 -27.49
N ILE A 41 -0.93 4.97 -28.12
CA ILE A 41 -0.66 4.86 -29.56
C ILE A 41 -1.82 5.44 -30.38
N GLN A 42 -3.07 5.23 -29.96
CA GLN A 42 -4.24 5.76 -30.66
C GLN A 42 -4.37 7.29 -30.56
N ILE A 43 -3.96 7.87 -29.43
CA ILE A 43 -4.10 9.31 -29.18
C ILE A 43 -2.88 10.11 -29.64
N GLN A 44 -1.70 9.48 -29.72
CA GLN A 44 -0.42 10.10 -30.08
C GLN A 44 -0.49 10.97 -31.36
N PRO A 45 -1.12 10.54 -32.47
CA PRO A 45 -1.22 11.38 -33.67
C PRO A 45 -2.06 12.65 -33.47
N LYS A 46 -2.97 12.65 -32.49
CA LYS A 46 -3.85 13.78 -32.17
C LYS A 46 -3.18 14.79 -31.25
N ILE A 47 -2.29 14.31 -30.37
CA ILE A 47 -1.65 15.14 -29.35
C ILE A 47 -0.24 15.63 -29.74
N SER A 48 0.39 15.02 -30.75
CA SER A 48 1.73 15.44 -31.23
C SER A 48 1.80 16.87 -31.76
N ALA A 49 0.66 17.43 -32.18
CA ALA A 49 0.54 18.81 -32.65
C ALA A 49 0.27 19.83 -31.52
N ILE A 50 0.04 19.37 -30.28
CA ILE A 50 -0.27 20.22 -29.13
C ILE A 50 1.02 20.47 -28.34
N PRO A 51 1.47 21.73 -28.20
CA PRO A 51 2.61 22.07 -27.35
C PRO A 51 2.32 21.71 -25.89
N GLY A 52 3.21 20.97 -25.24
CA GLY A 52 3.03 20.53 -23.85
C GLY A 52 2.05 19.37 -23.67
N ALA A 53 1.80 18.59 -24.71
CA ALA A 53 1.00 17.37 -24.60
C ALA A 53 1.59 16.39 -23.56
N PRO A 54 0.74 15.69 -22.78
CA PRO A 54 1.17 14.70 -21.81
C PRO A 54 2.09 13.63 -22.40
N GLY A 55 3.21 13.37 -21.73
CA GLY A 55 4.19 12.37 -22.14
C GLY A 55 3.76 10.93 -21.87
N VAL A 56 4.61 9.98 -22.26
CA VAL A 56 4.43 8.54 -21.97
C VAL A 56 4.33 8.26 -20.47
N THR A 57 5.06 9.02 -19.65
CA THR A 57 5.05 8.88 -18.19
C THR A 57 3.67 9.20 -17.62
N GLU A 58 3.07 10.30 -18.06
CA GLU A 58 1.78 10.78 -17.57
C GLU A 58 0.61 9.94 -18.09
N LEU A 59 0.68 9.46 -19.33
CA LEU A 59 -0.42 8.72 -19.94
C LEU A 59 -0.37 7.21 -19.74
N ILE A 60 0.78 6.65 -19.36
CA ILE A 60 0.96 5.20 -19.20
C ILE A 60 1.39 4.85 -17.77
N ALA A 61 2.48 5.46 -17.28
CA ALA A 61 3.03 5.09 -15.99
C ALA A 61 2.14 5.57 -14.82
N MET A 62 1.71 6.84 -14.81
CA MET A 62 0.91 7.36 -13.69
C MET A 62 -0.45 6.65 -13.54
N PRO A 63 -1.22 6.37 -14.61
CA PRO A 63 -2.44 5.57 -14.52
C PRO A 63 -2.19 4.14 -14.05
N LEU A 64 -1.06 3.53 -14.42
CA LEU A 64 -0.66 2.22 -13.92
C LEU A 64 -0.38 2.23 -12.41
N LEU A 65 0.31 3.26 -11.92
CA LEU A 65 0.57 3.45 -10.50
C LEU A 65 -0.73 3.71 -9.73
N SER A 66 -1.67 4.48 -10.29
CA SER A 66 -3.01 4.67 -9.73
C SER A 66 -3.82 3.35 -9.66
N ASN A 67 -3.79 2.57 -10.73
CA ASN A 67 -4.39 1.22 -10.74
C ASN A 67 -3.75 0.30 -9.70
N THR A 68 -2.44 0.42 -9.48
CA THR A 68 -1.71 -0.31 -8.45
C THR A 68 -2.20 0.06 -7.05
N ALA A 69 -2.41 1.35 -6.75
CA ALA A 69 -2.97 1.78 -5.47
C ALA A 69 -4.35 1.14 -5.19
N THR A 70 -5.19 1.05 -6.21
CA THR A 70 -6.51 0.39 -6.11
C THR A 70 -6.37 -1.11 -5.84
N ILE A 71 -5.45 -1.80 -6.52
CA ILE A 71 -5.19 -3.22 -6.27
C ILE A 71 -4.62 -3.45 -4.86
N LEU A 72 -3.75 -2.56 -4.38
CA LEU A 72 -3.19 -2.63 -3.04
C LEU A 72 -4.25 -2.51 -1.93
N LEU A 73 -5.34 -1.78 -2.18
CA LEU A 73 -6.49 -1.72 -1.26
C LEU A 73 -7.08 -3.11 -0.99
N LEU A 74 -7.07 -4.00 -2.00
CA LEU A 74 -7.51 -5.39 -1.87
C LEU A 74 -6.40 -6.31 -1.32
N LEU A 75 -5.17 -6.14 -1.80
CA LEU A 75 -4.06 -7.02 -1.44
C LEU A 75 -3.54 -6.81 -0.01
N ALA A 76 -3.53 -5.56 0.49
CA ALA A 76 -3.06 -5.25 1.83
C ALA A 76 -3.81 -6.06 2.90
N PRO A 77 -5.16 -6.03 2.98
CA PRO A 77 -5.92 -6.87 3.90
C PRO A 77 -5.61 -8.36 3.81
N LEU A 78 -5.41 -8.88 2.59
CA LEU A 78 -5.17 -10.30 2.35
C LEU A 78 -3.80 -10.77 2.84
N ILE A 79 -2.78 -9.92 2.77
CA ILE A 79 -1.45 -10.22 3.30
C ILE A 79 -1.40 -9.96 4.81
N THR A 80 -1.97 -8.84 5.28
CA THR A 80 -1.84 -8.44 6.69
C THR A 80 -2.72 -9.24 7.64
N MET A 81 -3.79 -9.86 7.14
CA MET A 81 -4.76 -10.57 8.00
C MET A 81 -4.13 -11.64 8.89
N ARG A 82 -3.07 -12.31 8.44
CA ARG A 82 -2.43 -13.43 9.15
C ARG A 82 -1.37 -13.00 10.16
N LEU A 83 -0.92 -11.74 10.14
CA LEU A 83 0.26 -11.31 10.89
C LEU A 83 0.19 -11.59 12.38
N ILE A 84 -0.94 -11.30 13.03
CA ILE A 84 -1.14 -11.57 14.46
C ILE A 84 -2.30 -12.55 14.67
N ALA A 85 -3.35 -12.46 13.85
CA ALA A 85 -4.53 -13.33 14.00
C ALA A 85 -4.19 -14.82 13.83
N GLU A 86 -3.24 -15.18 12.96
CA GLU A 86 -2.86 -16.58 12.77
C GLU A 86 -2.02 -17.11 13.94
N ASP A 87 -1.08 -16.32 14.44
CA ASP A 87 -0.32 -16.68 15.64
C ASP A 87 -1.23 -16.81 16.87
N ARG A 88 -2.29 -15.97 16.96
CA ARG A 88 -3.30 -16.09 18.02
C ARG A 88 -4.23 -17.29 17.83
N ARG A 89 -4.56 -17.65 16.59
CA ARG A 89 -5.41 -18.80 16.28
C ARG A 89 -4.72 -20.12 16.60
N ASN A 90 -3.42 -20.20 16.38
CA ASN A 90 -2.61 -21.39 16.57
C ASN A 90 -2.03 -21.50 17.99
N ASP A 91 -2.48 -20.65 18.92
CA ASP A 91 -1.97 -20.56 20.30
C ASP A 91 -0.43 -20.40 20.40
N SER A 92 0.21 -19.89 19.34
CA SER A 92 1.65 -19.62 19.31
C SER A 92 2.00 -18.22 19.82
N LEU A 93 1.01 -17.32 19.91
CA LEU A 93 1.18 -15.96 20.39
C LEU A 93 1.74 -15.88 21.83
N PRO A 94 1.28 -16.69 22.82
CA PRO A 94 1.88 -16.72 24.16
C PRO A 94 3.35 -17.16 24.16
N LEU A 95 3.73 -18.12 23.32
CA LEU A 95 5.13 -18.55 23.16
C LEU A 95 6.01 -17.41 22.64
N LEU A 96 5.48 -16.64 21.71
CA LEU A 96 6.17 -15.49 21.12
C LEU A 96 6.31 -14.33 22.13
N LEU A 97 5.28 -14.08 22.95
CA LEU A 97 5.31 -13.06 24.01
C LEU A 97 6.19 -13.46 25.22
N SER A 98 6.38 -14.76 25.44
CA SER A 98 7.23 -15.31 26.50
C SER A 98 8.72 -15.33 26.11
N ALA A 99 9.03 -15.22 24.82
CA ALA A 99 10.39 -15.08 24.35
C ALA A 99 11.04 -13.80 24.93
N PRO A 100 12.38 -13.75 25.08
CA PRO A 100 13.11 -12.58 25.56
C PRO A 100 13.18 -11.47 24.49
N LEU A 101 12.06 -11.17 23.85
CA LEU A 101 11.89 -10.14 22.84
C LEU A 101 10.98 -9.05 23.38
N SER A 102 11.33 -7.79 23.12
CA SER A 102 10.42 -6.68 23.43
C SER A 102 9.24 -6.66 22.46
N ILE A 103 8.09 -6.19 22.91
CA ILE A 103 6.88 -6.06 22.09
C ILE A 103 7.13 -5.14 20.88
N HIS A 104 7.90 -4.07 21.08
CA HIS A 104 8.36 -3.19 20.00
C HIS A 104 9.10 -3.96 18.90
N GLN A 105 10.02 -4.86 19.26
CA GLN A 105 10.76 -5.68 18.29
C GLN A 105 9.85 -6.66 17.55
N ILE A 106 8.81 -7.18 18.22
CA ILE A 106 7.83 -8.09 17.61
C ILE A 106 6.99 -7.36 16.57
N VAL A 107 6.37 -6.24 16.96
CA VAL A 107 5.51 -5.45 16.08
C VAL A 107 6.30 -4.89 14.90
N LEU A 108 7.43 -4.26 15.16
CA LEU A 108 8.26 -3.68 14.10
C LEU A 108 8.88 -4.76 13.19
N GLY A 109 9.21 -5.94 13.74
CA GLY A 109 9.69 -7.06 12.94
C GLY A 109 8.64 -7.56 11.96
N LYS A 110 7.41 -7.79 12.43
CA LYS A 110 6.28 -8.19 11.56
C LYS A 110 5.99 -7.12 10.52
N TYR A 111 5.87 -5.86 10.95
CA TYR A 111 5.65 -4.72 10.06
C TYR A 111 6.71 -4.64 8.95
N LEU A 112 7.99 -4.60 9.29
CA LEU A 112 9.06 -4.50 8.29
C LEU A 112 9.13 -5.72 7.38
N GLY A 113 8.88 -6.92 7.88
CA GLY A 113 8.83 -8.13 7.05
C GLY A 113 7.73 -8.06 5.99
N THR A 114 6.54 -7.59 6.37
CA THR A 114 5.41 -7.41 5.45
C THR A 114 5.63 -6.24 4.48
N VAL A 115 6.12 -5.11 4.96
CA VAL A 115 6.46 -3.97 4.10
C VAL A 115 7.51 -4.37 3.07
N SER A 116 8.52 -5.16 3.47
CA SER A 116 9.54 -5.66 2.53
C SER A 116 8.95 -6.53 1.42
N PHE A 117 7.94 -7.37 1.73
CA PHE A 117 7.21 -8.12 0.70
C PHE A 117 6.49 -7.19 -0.29
N PHE A 118 5.83 -6.13 0.21
CA PHE A 118 5.19 -5.14 -0.65
C PHE A 118 6.19 -4.32 -1.46
N ILE A 119 7.37 -4.00 -0.91
CA ILE A 119 8.44 -3.34 -1.66
C ILE A 119 8.91 -4.22 -2.82
N ILE A 120 9.05 -5.53 -2.62
CA ILE A 120 9.37 -6.46 -3.71
C ILE A 120 8.27 -6.43 -4.77
N LEU A 121 7.00 -6.52 -4.35
CA LEU A 121 5.86 -6.41 -5.27
C LEU A 121 5.90 -5.10 -6.08
N LEU A 122 6.12 -3.96 -5.43
CA LEU A 122 6.23 -2.65 -6.09
C LEU A 122 7.44 -2.57 -7.03
N LEU A 123 8.57 -3.15 -6.66
CA LEU A 123 9.75 -3.23 -7.52
C LEU A 123 9.43 -4.02 -8.79
N LEU A 124 8.75 -5.15 -8.69
CA LEU A 124 8.32 -5.92 -9.86
C LEU A 124 7.39 -5.08 -10.75
N ILE A 125 6.43 -4.36 -10.16
CA ILE A 125 5.54 -3.45 -10.91
C ILE A 125 6.33 -2.35 -11.61
N SER A 126 7.34 -1.76 -10.95
CA SER A 126 8.15 -0.67 -11.51
C SER A 126 8.95 -1.07 -12.76
N LEU A 127 9.19 -2.36 -12.99
CA LEU A 127 9.84 -2.85 -14.20
C LEU A 127 8.99 -2.59 -15.46
N MET A 128 7.66 -2.55 -15.34
CA MET A 128 6.76 -2.26 -16.47
C MET A 128 6.98 -0.84 -17.02
N PRO A 129 6.78 0.25 -16.26
CA PRO A 129 7.05 1.59 -16.77
C PRO A 129 8.53 1.78 -17.12
N LEU A 130 9.47 1.16 -16.39
CA LEU A 130 10.90 1.26 -16.72
C LEU A 130 11.25 0.63 -18.07
N SER A 131 10.48 -0.34 -18.56
CA SER A 131 10.65 -0.89 -19.91
C SER A 131 10.40 0.14 -21.02
N LEU A 132 9.61 1.19 -20.75
CA LEU A 132 9.35 2.29 -21.71
C LEU A 132 10.61 3.14 -21.96
N ALA A 133 11.59 3.11 -21.06
CA ALA A 133 12.87 3.83 -21.20
C ALA A 133 13.65 3.40 -22.45
N LEU A 134 13.37 2.21 -22.97
CA LEU A 134 14.03 1.68 -24.18
C LEU A 134 13.51 2.33 -25.47
N GLY A 135 12.30 2.92 -25.45
CA GLY A 135 11.63 3.44 -26.64
C GLY A 135 11.11 4.86 -26.52
N SER A 136 11.22 5.50 -25.36
CA SER A 136 10.68 6.82 -25.09
C SER A 136 11.39 7.52 -23.93
N ASP A 137 11.31 8.85 -23.90
CA ASP A 137 11.82 9.65 -22.78
C ASP A 137 10.86 9.57 -21.59
N LEU A 138 11.32 8.94 -20.50
CA LEU A 138 10.63 8.88 -19.24
C LEU A 138 11.04 10.04 -18.33
N ASP A 139 10.06 10.60 -17.66
CA ASP A 139 10.29 11.49 -16.53
C ASP A 139 10.54 10.63 -15.29
N PHE A 140 11.82 10.42 -14.98
CA PHE A 140 12.25 9.68 -13.80
C PHE A 140 11.88 10.38 -12.49
N GLY A 141 11.75 11.72 -12.50
CA GLY A 141 11.33 12.49 -11.33
C GLY A 141 9.88 12.20 -10.97
N LEU A 142 9.01 12.30 -11.97
CA LEU A 142 7.58 11.96 -11.85
C LEU A 142 7.38 10.49 -11.46
N LEU A 143 8.10 9.56 -12.10
CA LEU A 143 8.04 8.14 -11.75
C LEU A 143 8.49 7.86 -10.31
N ALA A 144 9.60 8.49 -9.88
CA ALA A 144 10.10 8.33 -8.52
C ALA A 144 9.12 8.89 -7.47
N ALA A 145 8.49 10.04 -7.73
CA ALA A 145 7.47 10.63 -6.87
C ALA A 145 6.25 9.70 -6.70
N GLY A 146 5.74 9.14 -7.80
CA GLY A 146 4.64 8.19 -7.78
C GLY A 146 4.99 6.89 -7.03
N LEU A 147 6.20 6.34 -7.24
CA LEU A 147 6.68 5.15 -6.53
C LEU A 147 6.88 5.40 -5.04
N LEU A 148 7.34 6.59 -4.66
CA LEU A 148 7.42 7.02 -3.26
C LEU A 148 6.02 7.07 -2.64
N GLY A 149 5.04 7.63 -3.36
CA GLY A 149 3.64 7.64 -2.93
C GLY A 149 3.09 6.23 -2.70
N LEU A 150 3.33 5.29 -3.62
CA LEU A 150 2.92 3.90 -3.45
C LEU A 150 3.60 3.22 -2.26
N CYS A 151 4.89 3.47 -2.04
CA CYS A 151 5.62 2.96 -0.88
C CYS A 151 5.01 3.46 0.43
N LEU A 152 4.70 4.76 0.53
CA LEU A 152 4.08 5.34 1.72
C LEU A 152 2.65 4.83 1.93
N LEU A 153 1.87 4.73 0.85
CA LEU A 153 0.51 4.22 0.86
C LEU A 153 0.48 2.78 1.39
N VAL A 154 1.28 1.88 0.82
CA VAL A 154 1.30 0.47 1.24
C VAL A 154 1.86 0.30 2.66
N ALA A 155 2.83 1.13 3.05
CA ALA A 155 3.36 1.16 4.41
C ALA A 155 2.28 1.56 5.42
N SER A 156 1.40 2.50 5.08
CA SER A 156 0.26 2.90 5.92
C SER A 156 -0.81 1.82 6.00
N PHE A 157 -1.16 1.19 4.88
CA PHE A 157 -2.12 0.09 4.83
C PHE A 157 -1.64 -1.12 5.63
N THR A 158 -0.33 -1.39 5.58
CA THR A 158 0.29 -2.47 6.36
C THR A 158 0.20 -2.21 7.86
N ALA A 159 0.37 -0.95 8.31
CA ALA A 159 0.24 -0.59 9.73
C ALA A 159 -1.21 -0.74 10.22
N ILE A 160 -2.19 -0.27 9.44
CA ILE A 160 -3.62 -0.42 9.73
C ILE A 160 -4.01 -1.91 9.80
N GLY A 161 -3.60 -2.69 8.80
CA GLY A 161 -3.89 -4.12 8.74
C GLY A 161 -3.25 -4.93 9.86
N LEU A 162 -2.03 -4.57 10.28
CA LEU A 162 -1.36 -5.18 11.43
C LEU A 162 -2.14 -4.92 12.73
N TYR A 163 -2.59 -3.69 12.95
CA TYR A 163 -3.42 -3.35 14.11
C TYR A 163 -4.73 -4.13 14.11
N LEU A 164 -5.47 -4.16 13.00
CA LEU A 164 -6.74 -4.88 12.91
C LEU A 164 -6.58 -6.40 13.04
N SER A 165 -5.49 -6.96 12.51
CA SER A 165 -5.11 -8.36 12.76
C SER A 165 -4.88 -8.64 14.25
N SER A 166 -4.37 -7.67 15.02
CA SER A 166 -4.18 -7.80 16.48
C SER A 166 -5.49 -7.80 17.29
N LEU A 167 -6.62 -7.42 16.71
CA LEU A 167 -7.90 -7.35 17.41
C LEU A 167 -8.72 -8.65 17.34
N THR A 168 -8.34 -9.59 16.48
CA THR A 168 -9.12 -10.82 16.24
C THR A 168 -8.27 -12.08 16.32
N LYS A 169 -8.94 -13.23 16.48
CA LYS A 169 -8.36 -14.57 16.37
C LYS A 169 -8.60 -15.19 14.99
N GLN A 170 -9.45 -14.58 14.16
CA GLN A 170 -9.85 -15.14 12.89
C GLN A 170 -9.29 -14.29 11.74
N PRO A 171 -8.36 -14.83 10.91
CA PRO A 171 -7.78 -14.09 9.79
C PRO A 171 -8.84 -13.53 8.82
N ALA A 172 -9.94 -14.24 8.59
CA ALA A 172 -11.02 -13.74 7.74
C ALA A 172 -11.64 -12.43 8.28
N ILE A 173 -11.88 -12.34 9.59
CA ILE A 173 -12.40 -11.12 10.22
C ILE A 173 -11.35 -9.99 10.17
N ALA A 174 -10.06 -10.32 10.31
CA ALA A 174 -8.97 -9.35 10.17
C ALA A 174 -8.93 -8.76 8.75
N ALA A 175 -9.07 -9.61 7.74
CA ALA A 175 -9.11 -9.17 6.34
C ALA A 175 -10.32 -8.26 6.08
N ILE A 176 -11.53 -8.69 6.48
CA ILE A 176 -12.76 -7.92 6.24
C ILE A 176 -12.69 -6.57 6.96
N SER A 177 -12.29 -6.53 8.23
CA SER A 177 -12.16 -5.27 8.98
C SER A 177 -11.12 -4.33 8.37
N THR A 178 -9.98 -4.87 7.91
CA THR A 178 -8.95 -4.07 7.23
C THR A 178 -9.46 -3.53 5.91
N PHE A 179 -10.06 -4.38 5.08
CA PHE A 179 -10.63 -3.97 3.81
C PHE A 179 -11.72 -2.91 4.01
N SER A 180 -12.67 -3.12 4.93
CA SER A 180 -13.71 -2.14 5.24
C SER A 180 -13.13 -0.82 5.72
N CYS A 181 -12.11 -0.84 6.58
CA CYS A 181 -11.45 0.39 7.04
C CYS A 181 -10.79 1.15 5.88
N LEU A 182 -9.99 0.47 5.06
CA LEU A 182 -9.33 1.09 3.90
C LEU A 182 -10.34 1.58 2.85
N PHE A 183 -11.40 0.79 2.60
CA PHE A 183 -12.45 1.15 1.66
C PHE A 183 -13.28 2.35 2.14
N LEU A 184 -13.52 2.49 3.44
CA LEU A 184 -14.16 3.69 3.98
C LEU A 184 -13.30 4.94 3.79
N LEU A 185 -11.99 4.85 4.04
CA LEU A 185 -11.06 5.96 3.77
C LEU A 185 -11.08 6.36 2.29
N TRP A 186 -11.28 5.38 1.40
CA TRP A 186 -11.42 5.60 -0.03
C TRP A 186 -12.75 6.27 -0.41
N ILE A 187 -13.87 5.85 0.17
CA ILE A 187 -15.18 6.46 -0.09
C ILE A 187 -15.22 7.92 0.38
N ILE A 188 -14.58 8.23 1.51
CA ILE A 188 -14.53 9.58 2.05
C ILE A 188 -13.88 10.56 1.05
N ASP A 189 -12.89 10.10 0.28
CA ASP A 189 -12.30 10.84 -0.83
C ASP A 189 -13.33 11.21 -1.91
N TRP A 190 -14.07 10.20 -2.36
CA TRP A 190 -15.05 10.34 -3.42
C TRP A 190 -16.22 11.24 -2.98
N ALA A 191 -16.67 11.13 -1.73
CA ALA A 191 -17.71 11.99 -1.19
C ALA A 191 -17.23 13.46 -1.06
N GLY A 192 -15.98 13.66 -0.63
CA GLY A 192 -15.39 14.99 -0.42
C GLY A 192 -15.04 15.74 -1.71
N SER A 193 -14.94 15.06 -2.85
CA SER A 193 -14.67 15.67 -4.17
C SER A 193 -15.94 16.15 -4.91
N THR A 194 -17.13 15.81 -4.41
CA THR A 194 -18.39 16.32 -4.96
C THR A 194 -18.64 17.76 -4.51
N GLN A 195 -19.00 18.66 -5.46
CA GLN A 195 -19.24 20.10 -5.24
C GLN A 195 -20.27 20.46 -4.14
N MET A 196 -20.99 19.49 -3.57
CA MET A 196 -22.01 19.70 -2.54
C MET A 196 -21.48 19.78 -1.10
N ALA A 197 -20.20 19.56 -0.85
CA ALA A 197 -19.63 19.47 0.50
C ALA A 197 -18.76 20.67 0.92
N SER A 198 -19.02 21.89 0.43
CA SER A 198 -18.09 23.03 0.58
C SER A 198 -17.87 23.55 2.02
N GLU A 199 -18.69 23.19 3.01
CA GLU A 199 -18.59 23.77 4.37
C GLU A 199 -18.28 22.77 5.51
N SER A 200 -18.45 21.46 5.30
CA SER A 200 -18.17 20.42 6.32
C SER A 200 -16.97 19.51 5.99
N SER A 201 -16.31 19.73 4.85
CA SER A 201 -15.38 18.79 4.22
C SER A 201 -13.92 18.88 4.65
N GLY A 202 -13.49 19.92 5.37
CA GLY A 202 -12.06 20.15 5.64
C GLY A 202 -11.36 19.00 6.38
N LEU A 203 -11.98 18.48 7.44
CA LEU A 203 -11.38 17.41 8.27
C LEU A 203 -11.58 16.01 7.68
N PHE A 204 -12.77 15.73 7.12
CA PHE A 204 -13.05 14.43 6.52
C PHE A 204 -12.26 14.21 5.24
N SER A 205 -12.10 15.25 4.42
CA SER A 205 -11.30 15.13 3.20
C SER A 205 -9.80 14.98 3.47
N TRP A 206 -9.28 15.54 4.57
CA TRP A 206 -7.90 15.34 5.00
C TRP A 206 -7.62 13.91 5.50
N LEU A 207 -8.65 13.16 5.89
CA LEU A 207 -8.52 11.76 6.31
C LEU A 207 -8.43 10.80 5.10
N SER A 208 -8.58 11.28 3.88
CA SER A 208 -8.45 10.44 2.68
C SER A 208 -6.98 10.16 2.38
N SER A 209 -6.58 8.90 2.48
CA SER A 209 -5.24 8.48 2.05
C SER A 209 -5.03 8.65 0.54
N LEU A 210 -6.09 8.58 -0.28
CA LEU A 210 -5.94 8.78 -1.72
C LEU A 210 -5.72 10.25 -2.09
N ARG A 211 -6.28 11.19 -1.32
CA ARG A 211 -6.08 12.63 -1.55
C ARG A 211 -4.63 13.04 -1.41
N HIS A 212 -3.90 12.42 -0.49
CA HIS A 212 -2.47 12.62 -0.30
C HIS A 212 -1.60 11.81 -1.28
N PHE A 213 -2.20 10.90 -2.06
CA PHE A 213 -1.52 10.15 -3.10
C PHE A 213 -1.56 10.87 -4.45
N GLU A 214 -2.64 11.59 -4.75
CA GLU A 214 -2.83 12.28 -6.04
C GLU A 214 -1.73 13.32 -6.36
N PRO A 215 -1.30 14.23 -5.44
CA PRO A 215 -0.21 15.16 -5.72
C PRO A 215 1.11 14.44 -6.04
N LEU A 216 1.37 13.30 -5.38
CA LEU A 216 2.57 12.49 -5.64
C LEU A 216 2.53 11.83 -7.02
N LEU A 217 1.36 11.47 -7.54
CA LEU A 217 1.19 11.02 -8.92
C LEU A 217 1.39 12.15 -9.95
N GLN A 218 1.24 13.42 -9.53
CA GLN A 218 1.50 14.60 -10.36
C GLN A 218 2.94 15.11 -10.24
N GLY A 219 3.77 14.44 -9.43
CA GLY A 219 5.18 14.81 -9.21
C GLY A 219 5.39 15.84 -8.10
N GLU A 220 4.32 16.25 -7.41
CA GLU A 220 4.38 17.20 -6.30
C GLU A 220 4.67 16.47 -4.99
N VAL A 221 5.93 16.53 -4.55
CA VAL A 221 6.35 15.93 -3.27
C VAL A 221 6.22 16.95 -2.14
N ASN A 222 5.02 17.05 -1.59
CA ASN A 222 4.75 17.94 -0.45
C ASN A 222 5.07 17.26 0.89
N THR A 223 5.64 18.03 1.83
CA THR A 223 5.97 17.52 3.16
C THR A 223 4.72 17.15 3.97
N SER A 224 3.58 17.80 3.70
CA SER A 224 2.29 17.50 4.32
C SER A 224 1.82 16.07 4.04
N ASP A 225 1.99 15.60 2.80
CA ASP A 225 1.51 14.31 2.35
C ASP A 225 2.35 13.19 2.96
N ILE A 226 3.67 13.38 3.00
CA ILE A 226 4.60 12.47 3.68
C ILE A 226 4.30 12.42 5.18
N ALA A 227 4.08 13.58 5.81
CA ALA A 227 3.79 13.66 7.24
C ALA A 227 2.49 12.92 7.58
N TYR A 228 1.45 13.04 6.75
CA TYR A 228 0.19 12.30 6.92
C TYR A 228 0.42 10.78 6.98
N TYR A 229 1.15 10.21 6.02
CA TYR A 229 1.43 8.77 6.02
C TYR A 229 2.26 8.34 7.23
N LEU A 230 3.27 9.12 7.62
CA LEU A 230 4.08 8.84 8.81
C LEU A 230 3.25 8.88 10.10
N ILE A 231 2.30 9.81 10.22
CA ILE A 231 1.39 9.88 11.37
C ILE A 231 0.51 8.62 11.43
N ILE A 232 -0.06 8.18 10.30
CA ILE A 232 -0.86 6.94 10.26
C ILE A 232 -0.01 5.73 10.65
N ILE A 233 1.18 5.58 10.05
CA ILE A 233 2.08 4.46 10.33
C ILE A 233 2.40 4.42 11.82
N THR A 234 2.89 5.52 12.38
CA THR A 234 3.29 5.59 13.79
C THR A 234 2.12 5.39 14.74
N ALA A 235 0.94 5.97 14.45
CA ALA A 235 -0.26 5.82 15.26
C ALA A 235 -0.73 4.36 15.34
N PHE A 236 -0.89 3.68 14.21
CA PHE A 236 -1.37 2.29 14.19
C PHE A 236 -0.34 1.29 14.73
N LEU A 237 0.96 1.55 14.54
CA LEU A 237 2.00 0.75 15.20
C LEU A 237 1.98 0.94 16.72
N ALA A 238 1.83 2.17 17.21
CA ALA A 238 1.71 2.45 18.65
C ALA A 238 0.46 1.78 19.26
N LEU A 239 -0.68 1.81 18.57
CA LEU A 239 -1.90 1.12 18.98
C LEU A 239 -1.69 -0.40 19.05
N THR A 240 -0.99 -0.97 18.07
CA THR A 240 -0.67 -2.41 18.06
C THR A 240 0.24 -2.80 19.23
N ILE A 241 1.26 -1.99 19.52
CA ILE A 241 2.17 -2.21 20.66
C ILE A 241 1.37 -2.17 21.96
N ARG A 242 0.54 -1.14 22.17
CA ARG A 242 -0.30 -1.02 23.37
C ARG A 242 -1.25 -2.20 23.53
N ARG A 243 -1.83 -2.69 22.42
CA ARG A 243 -2.72 -3.85 22.44
C ARG A 243 -1.99 -5.11 22.90
N LEU A 244 -0.82 -5.40 22.35
CA LEU A 244 -0.03 -6.58 22.72
C LEU A 244 0.53 -6.48 24.14
N ASP A 245 0.89 -5.28 24.59
CA ASP A 245 1.37 -5.05 25.95
C ASP A 245 0.28 -5.31 26.99
N SER A 246 -0.95 -4.88 26.71
CA SER A 246 -2.11 -5.19 27.55
C SER A 246 -2.39 -6.71 27.64
N GLU A 247 -2.09 -7.49 26.61
CA GLU A 247 -2.27 -8.94 26.62
C GLU A 247 -1.13 -9.69 27.31
N ARG A 248 0.04 -9.06 27.48
CA ARG A 248 1.16 -9.65 28.21
C ARG A 248 0.98 -9.54 29.73
N LEU A 249 0.25 -8.52 30.18
CA LEU A 249 0.04 -8.21 31.60
C LEU A 249 -1.14 -8.99 32.22
N ASN A 250 -2.04 -9.53 31.40
CA ASN A 250 -3.20 -10.32 31.82
C ASN A 250 -2.92 -11.83 31.71
#